data_AF-A0A7K1F5A7-F1
#
_entry.id   AF-A0A7K1F5A7-F1
#
_cell.length_a   1.000
_cell.length_b   1.000
_cell.length_c   1.000
_cell.angle_alpha   90.00
_cell.angle_beta   90.00
_cell.angle_gamma   90.00
#
_symmetry.space_group_name_H-M   'P 1'
#
loop_
_entity.id
_entity.type
_entity.pdbx_description
1 polymer ?
#
loop_
_entity_poly.entity_id
_entity_poly.type
_entity_poly.pdbx_seq_one_letter_code
_entity_poly.pdbx_strand_id
1 'polypeptide(L)'
;MKAPHAQRPVVQRIRVKYAKRGRLRFTSHRDFSRALERAVRRSRIPIAYSSGFTPHPRISYAGASPTGVASEAEYLEMALQDRVDLAEVLIQLDQALPIGLDVIEIVEATTSEFAATLEASEWHFSISAPASIADQVPGAIATFLAADEVMVERMSKNGLRRFDVRSAVLSLSEQAPSEVPEVTDGNSTTMGERALRSAILEAVIRHGSPSVRPDDLLAALR
;
A
#
# COMPACT_ATOMS: atom_id res chain seq x y z
N MET A 1 0.58 -20.03 38.67
CA MET A 1 1.44 -19.53 37.58
C MET A 1 1.27 -20.44 36.38
N LYS A 2 0.79 -19.93 35.24
CA LYS A 2 0.75 -20.71 33.99
C LYS A 2 2.19 -20.85 33.50
N ALA A 3 2.67 -22.07 33.29
CA ALA A 3 4.02 -22.30 32.78
C ALA A 3 4.23 -21.54 31.46
N PRO A 4 5.42 -20.98 31.19
CA PRO A 4 5.70 -20.33 29.92
C PRO A 4 5.44 -21.34 28.79
N HIS A 5 4.77 -20.90 27.71
CA HIS A 5 4.53 -21.74 26.54
C HIS A 5 5.89 -22.24 26.03
N ALA A 6 6.13 -23.56 26.10
CA ALA A 6 7.33 -24.16 25.52
C ALA A 6 7.35 -23.82 24.02
N GLN A 7 8.29 -22.96 23.62
CA GLN A 7 8.34 -22.45 22.27
C GLN A 7 8.96 -23.49 21.35
N ARG A 8 8.19 -23.92 20.36
CA ARG A 8 8.73 -24.65 19.22
C ARG A 8 9.61 -23.68 18.41
N PRO A 9 10.77 -24.13 17.91
CA PRO A 9 11.66 -23.28 17.12
C PRO A 9 10.96 -22.79 15.85
N VAL A 10 11.41 -21.65 15.33
CA VAL A 10 11.01 -21.20 13.99
C VAL A 10 11.76 -22.07 12.98
N VAL A 11 11.03 -22.81 12.16
CA VAL A 11 11.60 -23.73 11.16
C VAL A 11 11.42 -23.24 9.72
N GLN A 12 10.52 -22.28 9.52
CA GLN A 12 10.25 -21.65 8.23
C GLN A 12 9.81 -20.20 8.46
N ARG A 13 10.14 -19.31 7.52
CA ARG A 13 9.58 -17.96 7.46
C ARG A 13 9.02 -17.76 6.08
N ILE A 14 7.82 -17.21 6.00
CA ILE A 14 7.14 -16.96 4.73
C ILE A 14 6.91 -15.46 4.57
N ARG A 15 6.99 -14.99 3.33
CA ARG A 15 6.65 -13.63 2.93
C ARG A 15 5.36 -13.67 2.14
N VAL A 16 4.43 -12.83 2.52
CA VAL A 16 3.10 -12.72 1.90
C VAL A 16 3.01 -11.36 1.23
N LYS A 17 2.73 -11.36 -0.07
CA LYS A 17 2.28 -10.20 -0.83
C LYS A 17 0.76 -10.17 -0.82
N TYR A 18 0.16 -9.06 -0.43
CA TYR A 18 -1.29 -8.91 -0.41
C TYR A 18 -1.72 -7.56 -1.02
N ALA A 19 -2.96 -7.53 -1.49
CA ALA A 19 -3.61 -6.33 -1.98
C ALA A 19 -4.68 -5.84 -1.00
N LYS A 20 -4.94 -4.54 -1.01
CA LYS A 20 -5.93 -3.84 -0.19
C LYS A 20 -6.76 -2.95 -1.09
N ARG A 21 -7.98 -3.38 -1.40
CA ARG A 21 -8.82 -2.79 -2.45
C ARG A 21 -10.20 -2.40 -1.94
N GLY A 22 -10.94 -1.65 -2.78
CA GLY A 22 -12.32 -1.27 -2.51
C GLY A 22 -12.49 -0.57 -1.16
N ARG A 23 -13.49 -0.99 -0.38
CA ARG A 23 -13.78 -0.42 0.95
C ARG A 23 -12.65 -0.66 1.95
N LEU A 24 -11.85 -1.71 1.75
CA LEU A 24 -10.82 -2.11 2.70
C LEU A 24 -9.63 -1.15 2.68
N ARG A 25 -9.47 -0.32 1.63
CA ARG A 25 -8.49 0.78 1.58
C ARG A 25 -8.58 1.76 2.76
N PHE A 26 -9.77 1.88 3.36
CA PHE A 26 -10.02 2.75 4.52
C PHE A 26 -9.73 2.10 5.87
N THR A 27 -9.30 0.84 5.90
CA THR A 27 -8.88 0.19 7.15
C THR A 27 -7.54 0.73 7.61
N SER A 28 -7.41 0.96 8.93
CA SER A 28 -6.13 1.31 9.53
C SER A 28 -5.20 0.08 9.53
N HIS A 29 -3.89 0.32 9.68
CA HIS A 29 -2.93 -0.77 9.82
C HIS A 29 -3.29 -1.72 10.98
N ARG A 30 -3.76 -1.18 12.12
CA ARG A 30 -4.18 -1.98 13.28
C ARG A 30 -5.38 -2.87 12.98
N ASP A 31 -6.34 -2.37 12.20
CA ASP A 31 -7.53 -3.15 11.83
C ASP A 31 -7.16 -4.28 10.87
N PHE A 32 -6.26 -4.01 9.93
CA PHE A 32 -5.67 -5.02 9.07
C PHE A 32 -4.94 -6.10 9.90
N SER A 33 -4.02 -5.72 10.80
CA SER A 33 -3.30 -6.69 11.65
C SER A 33 -4.26 -7.60 12.43
N ARG A 34 -5.34 -7.03 12.98
CA ARG A 34 -6.38 -7.79 13.68
C ARG A 34 -7.19 -8.71 12.76
N ALA A 35 -7.42 -8.33 11.50
CA ALA A 35 -8.09 -9.17 10.52
C ALA A 35 -7.19 -10.35 10.12
N LEU A 36 -5.91 -10.07 9.85
CA LEU A 36 -4.89 -11.05 9.52
C LEU A 36 -4.68 -12.06 10.65
N GLU A 37 -4.50 -11.62 11.90
CA GLU A 37 -4.34 -12.53 13.04
C GLU A 37 -5.52 -13.49 13.20
N ARG A 38 -6.74 -13.01 12.93
CA ARG A 38 -7.94 -13.86 12.92
C ARG A 38 -7.95 -14.83 11.72
N ALA A 39 -7.51 -14.39 10.55
CA ALA A 39 -7.40 -15.22 9.36
C ALA A 39 -6.38 -16.34 9.60
N VAL A 40 -5.16 -16.01 10.04
CA VAL A 40 -4.11 -16.96 10.45
C VAL A 40 -4.64 -18.02 11.42
N ARG A 41 -5.40 -17.60 12.44
CA ARG A 41 -6.02 -18.53 13.39
C ARG A 41 -7.08 -19.43 12.75
N ARG A 42 -7.92 -18.91 11.85
CA ARG A 42 -8.97 -19.69 11.16
C ARG A 42 -8.38 -20.69 10.18
N SER A 43 -7.33 -20.29 9.47
CA SER A 43 -6.59 -21.11 8.51
C SER A 43 -5.67 -22.14 9.18
N ARG A 44 -5.57 -22.14 10.52
CA ARG A 44 -4.71 -23.05 11.30
C ARG A 44 -3.24 -23.00 10.88
N ILE A 45 -2.79 -21.86 10.37
CA ILE A 45 -1.39 -21.65 10.01
C ILE A 45 -0.54 -21.78 11.29
N PRO A 46 0.54 -22.58 11.30
CA PRO A 46 1.32 -22.91 12.50
C PRO A 46 2.27 -21.77 12.87
N ILE A 47 1.70 -20.61 13.21
CA ILE A 47 2.48 -19.41 13.49
C ILE A 47 3.28 -19.52 14.79
N ALA A 48 4.52 -19.06 14.76
CA ALA A 48 5.35 -18.93 15.95
C ALA A 48 4.94 -17.73 16.80
N TYR A 49 5.17 -17.82 18.10
CA TYR A 49 4.82 -16.77 19.06
C TYR A 49 6.05 -16.17 19.74
N SER A 50 5.93 -14.92 20.22
CA SER A 50 6.94 -14.24 21.03
C SER A 50 7.06 -14.87 22.42
N SER A 51 8.20 -14.66 23.09
CA SER A 51 8.42 -15.11 24.47
C SER A 51 7.79 -14.15 25.48
N GLY A 52 7.56 -14.63 26.70
CA GLY A 52 7.02 -13.85 27.80
C GLY A 52 5.59 -14.23 28.22
N PHE A 53 5.00 -13.40 29.08
CA PHE A 53 3.69 -13.64 29.69
C PHE A 53 2.50 -13.35 28.77
N THR A 54 2.71 -12.56 27.72
CA THR A 54 1.71 -12.25 26.68
C THR A 54 2.30 -12.59 25.31
N PRO A 55 2.29 -13.87 24.91
CA PRO A 55 2.82 -14.30 23.62
C PRO A 55 1.98 -13.73 22.47
N HIS A 56 2.64 -13.05 21.54
CA HIS A 56 2.04 -12.49 20.33
C HIS A 56 2.54 -13.24 19.09
N PRO A 57 1.72 -13.38 18.03
CA PRO A 57 2.16 -14.01 16.80
C PRO A 57 3.34 -13.24 16.21
N ARG A 58 4.35 -13.98 15.73
CA ARG A 58 5.55 -13.39 15.10
C ARG A 58 5.23 -13.01 13.65
N ILE A 59 4.66 -11.83 13.50
CA ILE A 59 4.36 -11.18 12.22
C ILE A 59 5.11 -9.85 12.17
N SER A 60 5.82 -9.61 11.07
CA SER A 60 6.45 -8.32 10.77
C SER A 60 5.87 -7.76 9.48
N TYR A 61 5.51 -6.48 9.47
CA TYR A 61 4.93 -5.81 8.32
C TYR A 61 5.99 -4.92 7.66
N ALA A 62 6.05 -4.94 6.32
CA ALA A 62 6.99 -4.14 5.54
C ALA A 62 6.23 -2.96 4.91
N GLY A 63 6.17 -1.86 5.65
CA GLY A 63 5.41 -0.68 5.26
C GLY A 63 3.90 -0.83 5.47
N ALA A 64 3.18 0.23 5.11
CA ALA A 64 1.73 0.25 4.96
C ALA A 64 1.33 1.48 4.15
N SER A 65 0.47 1.28 3.15
CA SER A 65 -0.20 2.38 2.45
C SER A 65 -0.99 3.26 3.43
N PRO A 66 -1.04 4.58 3.18
CA PRO A 66 -1.90 5.48 3.94
C PRO A 66 -3.38 5.06 3.87
N THR A 67 -4.13 5.32 4.95
CA THR A 67 -5.58 5.11 4.95
C THR A 67 -6.24 5.89 3.82
N GLY A 68 -7.13 5.22 3.09
CA GLY A 68 -7.82 5.81 1.93
C GLY A 68 -7.16 5.47 0.59
N VAL A 69 -5.93 4.93 0.60
CA VAL A 69 -5.23 4.51 -0.60
C VAL A 69 -5.34 3.00 -0.79
N ALA A 70 -5.67 2.57 -2.00
CA ALA A 70 -5.62 1.16 -2.37
C ALA A 70 -4.17 0.76 -2.62
N SER A 71 -3.84 -0.51 -2.39
CA SER A 71 -2.50 -1.04 -2.64
C SER A 71 -2.58 -2.40 -3.31
N GLU A 72 -1.75 -2.61 -4.32
CA GLU A 72 -1.63 -3.86 -5.07
C GLU A 72 -0.45 -4.72 -4.58
N ALA A 73 0.38 -4.17 -3.69
CA ALA A 73 1.60 -4.80 -3.22
C ALA A 73 1.99 -4.31 -1.82
N GLU A 74 1.32 -4.84 -0.81
CA GLU A 74 1.78 -4.76 0.58
C GLU A 74 2.45 -6.07 0.97
N TYR A 75 3.35 -6.00 1.96
CA TYR A 75 4.12 -7.17 2.36
C TYR A 75 4.16 -7.37 3.87
N LEU A 76 4.15 -8.64 4.26
CA LEU A 76 4.42 -9.08 5.62
C LEU A 76 5.20 -10.38 5.62
N GLU A 77 5.87 -10.66 6.74
CA GLU A 77 6.53 -11.94 6.99
C GLU A 77 5.96 -12.59 8.24
N MET A 78 5.76 -13.90 8.17
CA MET A 78 5.30 -14.74 9.29
C MET A 78 6.33 -15.82 9.59
N ALA A 79 6.69 -15.96 10.86
CA ALA A 79 7.53 -17.06 11.32
C ALA A 79 6.66 -18.27 11.70
N LEU A 80 7.02 -19.46 11.24
CA LEU A 80 6.24 -20.69 11.39
C LEU A 80 6.99 -21.75 12.22
N GLN A 81 6.22 -22.54 12.97
CA GLN A 81 6.68 -23.63 13.82
C GLN A 81 6.77 -24.98 13.09
N ASP A 82 6.10 -25.09 11.95
CA ASP A 82 6.11 -26.25 11.06
C ASP A 82 6.39 -25.80 9.63
N ARG A 83 7.00 -26.68 8.83
CA ARG A 83 7.06 -26.47 7.38
C ARG A 83 5.67 -26.70 6.79
N VAL A 84 5.27 -25.80 5.91
CA VAL A 84 3.96 -25.83 5.25
C VAL A 84 4.13 -25.76 3.73
N ASP A 85 3.12 -26.26 3.02
CA ASP A 85 2.98 -26.00 1.58
C ASP A 85 2.48 -24.57 1.37
N LEU A 86 3.23 -23.77 0.61
CA LEU A 86 2.93 -22.36 0.40
C LEU A 86 1.67 -22.13 -0.43
N ALA A 87 1.36 -23.03 -1.38
CA ALA A 87 0.16 -22.93 -2.20
C ALA A 87 -1.10 -23.22 -1.37
N GLU A 88 -1.03 -24.21 -0.47
CA GLU A 88 -2.12 -24.48 0.47
C GLU A 88 -2.34 -23.30 1.42
N VAL A 89 -1.27 -22.73 1.97
CA VAL A 89 -1.35 -21.57 2.86
C VAL A 89 -1.94 -20.36 2.14
N LEU A 90 -1.58 -20.13 0.87
CA LEU A 90 -2.14 -19.05 0.07
C LEU A 90 -3.65 -19.17 -0.01
N ILE A 91 -4.16 -20.33 -0.45
CA ILE A 91 -5.60 -20.59 -0.61
C ILE A 91 -6.32 -20.42 0.74
N GLN A 92 -5.80 -21.03 1.80
CA GLN A 92 -6.43 -21.00 3.11
C GLN A 92 -6.42 -19.62 3.74
N LEU A 93 -5.36 -18.84 3.55
CA LEU A 93 -5.25 -17.49 4.09
C LEU A 93 -6.16 -16.53 3.34
N ASP A 94 -6.17 -16.60 2.01
CA ASP A 94 -7.03 -15.78 1.14
C ASP A 94 -8.50 -16.00 1.44
N GLN A 95 -8.97 -17.26 1.48
CA GLN A 95 -10.35 -17.60 1.82
C GLN A 95 -10.75 -17.15 3.23
N ALA A 96 -9.78 -17.05 4.14
CA ALA A 96 -10.04 -16.59 5.50
C ALA A 96 -10.04 -15.06 5.61
N LEU A 97 -9.52 -14.30 4.65
CA LEU A 97 -9.51 -12.85 4.70
C LEU A 97 -10.86 -12.26 4.26
N PRO A 98 -11.22 -11.05 4.74
CA PRO A 98 -12.38 -10.32 4.22
C PRO A 98 -12.19 -9.96 2.74
N ILE A 99 -13.29 -9.94 1.98
CA ILE A 99 -13.33 -9.47 0.59
C ILE A 99 -12.64 -8.10 0.47
N GLY A 100 -11.71 -7.95 -0.48
CA GLY A 100 -10.91 -6.75 -0.69
C GLY A 100 -9.56 -6.74 0.05
N LEU A 101 -9.24 -7.83 0.77
CA LEU A 101 -7.90 -8.16 1.23
C LEU A 101 -7.51 -9.50 0.58
N ASP A 102 -6.74 -9.42 -0.50
CA ASP A 102 -6.46 -10.58 -1.34
C ASP A 102 -4.99 -10.98 -1.19
N VAL A 103 -4.71 -12.26 -0.98
CA VAL A 103 -3.34 -12.79 -0.97
C VAL A 103 -2.92 -13.03 -2.41
N ILE A 104 -1.89 -12.32 -2.83
CA ILE A 104 -1.40 -12.35 -4.22
C ILE A 104 -0.33 -13.43 -4.39
N GLU A 105 0.59 -13.52 -3.43
CA GLU A 105 1.74 -14.40 -3.52
C GLU A 105 2.26 -14.76 -2.13
N ILE A 106 2.74 -16.00 -1.96
CA ILE A 106 3.49 -16.43 -0.78
C ILE A 106 4.78 -17.11 -1.22
N VAL A 107 5.90 -16.66 -0.68
CA VAL A 107 7.23 -17.24 -0.91
C VAL A 107 7.92 -17.57 0.41
N GLU A 108 8.88 -18.51 0.39
CA GLU A 108 9.76 -18.72 1.54
C GLU A 108 10.73 -17.52 1.66
N ALA A 109 10.75 -16.91 2.84
CA ALA A 109 11.60 -15.76 3.13
C ALA A 109 13.00 -16.23 3.51
N THR A 110 13.94 -16.08 2.57
CA THR A 110 15.33 -16.48 2.73
C THR A 110 16.25 -15.34 3.20
N THR A 111 15.77 -14.09 3.14
CA THR A 111 16.54 -12.90 3.54
C THR A 111 16.13 -12.38 4.91
N SER A 112 17.05 -11.68 5.59
CA SER A 112 16.74 -10.89 6.78
C SER A 112 16.31 -9.47 6.39
N GLU A 113 15.61 -8.78 7.28
CA GLU A 113 15.33 -7.34 7.17
C GLU A 113 14.67 -6.89 5.86
N PHE A 114 13.73 -7.69 5.33
CA PHE A 114 13.07 -7.39 4.06
C PHE A 114 12.48 -5.98 3.95
N ALA A 115 11.93 -5.43 5.03
CA ALA A 115 11.41 -4.07 5.02
C ALA A 115 12.48 -3.02 4.65
N ALA A 116 13.75 -3.27 5.01
CA ALA A 116 14.87 -2.40 4.68
C ALA A 116 15.32 -2.52 3.22
N THR A 117 14.95 -3.60 2.52
CA THR A 117 15.25 -3.78 1.09
C THR A 117 14.20 -3.14 0.17
N LEU A 118 13.12 -2.57 0.72
CA LEU A 118 12.11 -1.85 -0.06
C LEU A 118 12.57 -0.41 -0.28
N GLU A 119 12.93 -0.08 -1.53
CA GLU A 119 13.53 1.22 -1.86
C GLU A 119 12.54 2.27 -2.35
N ALA A 120 11.47 1.86 -3.03
CA ALA A 120 10.49 2.76 -3.63
C ALA A 120 9.14 2.07 -3.79
N SER A 121 8.09 2.87 -4.00
CA SER A 121 6.75 2.44 -4.36
C SER A 121 6.32 3.10 -5.66
N GLU A 122 5.65 2.33 -6.52
CA GLU A 122 4.94 2.83 -7.68
C GLU A 122 3.52 3.26 -7.27
N TRP A 123 3.09 4.43 -7.76
CA TRP A 123 1.83 5.04 -7.43
C TRP A 123 1.06 5.40 -8.69
N HIS A 124 -0.21 5.04 -8.73
CA HIS A 124 -1.14 5.44 -9.77
C HIS A 124 -2.17 6.41 -9.19
N PHE A 125 -2.28 7.59 -9.79
CA PHE A 125 -3.20 8.64 -9.38
C PHE A 125 -4.24 8.83 -10.47
N SER A 126 -5.52 8.65 -10.15
CA SER A 126 -6.61 9.03 -11.03
C SER A 126 -7.14 10.39 -10.63
N ILE A 127 -6.94 11.38 -11.50
CA ILE A 127 -7.39 12.75 -11.30
C ILE A 127 -8.55 13.01 -12.26
N SER A 128 -9.75 13.12 -11.72
CA SER A 128 -10.92 13.58 -12.47
C SER A 128 -11.11 15.07 -12.23
N ALA A 129 -10.87 15.88 -13.27
CA ALA A 129 -10.95 17.34 -13.19
C ALA A 129 -11.56 17.92 -14.47
N PRO A 130 -12.04 19.17 -14.48
CA PRO A 130 -12.41 19.84 -15.71
C PRO A 130 -11.26 19.82 -16.71
N ALA A 131 -11.56 19.70 -18.01
CA ALA A 131 -10.54 19.65 -19.08
C ALA A 131 -9.49 20.77 -18.94
N SER A 132 -9.91 21.99 -18.58
CA SER A 132 -8.99 23.12 -18.36
C SER A 132 -7.92 22.88 -17.29
N ILE A 133 -8.16 22.00 -16.32
CA ILE A 133 -7.19 21.60 -15.29
C ILE A 133 -6.42 20.36 -15.74
N ALA A 134 -7.10 19.34 -16.28
CA ALA A 134 -6.47 18.11 -16.75
C ALA A 134 -5.43 18.38 -17.85
N ASP A 135 -5.69 19.35 -18.73
CA ASP A 135 -4.77 19.73 -19.82
C ASP A 135 -3.50 20.44 -19.31
N GLN A 136 -3.48 20.90 -18.05
CA GLN A 136 -2.30 21.48 -17.42
C GLN A 136 -1.37 20.42 -16.80
N VAL A 137 -1.84 19.18 -16.63
CA VAL A 137 -1.07 18.09 -15.98
C VAL A 137 0.29 17.85 -16.65
N PRO A 138 0.40 17.73 -17.99
CA PRO A 138 1.70 17.57 -18.64
C PRO A 138 2.69 18.70 -18.31
N GLY A 139 2.20 19.95 -18.30
CA GLY A 139 3.01 21.12 -17.98
C GLY A 139 3.47 21.12 -16.53
N ALA A 140 2.57 20.81 -15.59
CA ALA A 140 2.90 20.70 -14.17
C ALA A 140 3.95 19.63 -13.89
N ILE A 141 3.83 18.46 -14.55
CA ILE A 141 4.84 17.39 -14.47
C ILE A 141 6.19 17.87 -14.98
N ALA A 142 6.22 18.52 -16.15
CA ALA A 142 7.46 19.02 -16.74
C ALA A 142 8.14 20.08 -15.85
N THR A 143 7.36 21.03 -15.31
CA THR A 143 7.85 22.04 -14.36
C THR A 143 8.39 21.40 -13.08
N PHE A 144 7.65 20.44 -12.51
CA PHE A 144 8.08 19.71 -11.32
C PHE A 144 9.39 18.96 -11.55
N LEU A 145 9.50 18.21 -12.65
CA LEU A 145 10.69 17.40 -12.94
C LEU A 145 11.94 18.25 -13.23
N ALA A 146 11.76 19.45 -13.80
CA ALA A 146 12.83 20.39 -14.11
C ALA A 146 13.32 21.19 -12.90
N ALA A 147 12.55 21.24 -11.81
CA ALA A 147 12.98 21.90 -10.59
C ALA A 147 14.04 21.07 -9.85
N ASP A 148 15.02 21.75 -9.24
CA ASP A 148 16.00 21.13 -8.35
C ASP A 148 15.36 20.72 -7.02
N GLU A 149 14.45 21.56 -6.49
CA GLU A 149 13.74 21.35 -5.23
C GLU A 149 12.28 21.81 -5.34
N VAL A 150 11.36 21.09 -4.70
CA VAL A 150 9.95 21.47 -4.57
C VAL A 150 9.52 21.25 -3.11
N MET A 151 9.47 22.35 -2.35
CA MET A 151 9.19 22.31 -0.92
C MET A 151 7.69 22.29 -0.62
N VAL A 152 7.23 21.32 0.16
CA VAL A 152 5.86 21.26 0.68
C VAL A 152 5.83 21.31 2.20
N GLU A 153 4.68 21.66 2.75
CA GLU A 153 4.43 21.69 4.19
C GLU A 153 3.36 20.66 4.58
N ARG A 154 3.67 19.84 5.59
CA ARG A 154 2.74 18.83 6.13
C ARG A 154 2.68 18.92 7.64
N MET A 155 1.47 18.86 8.19
CA MET A 155 1.27 18.78 9.63
C MET A 155 1.77 17.44 10.17
N SER A 156 2.51 17.48 11.28
CA SER A 156 2.97 16.31 12.03
C SER A 156 2.55 16.40 13.49
N LYS A 157 2.78 15.33 14.25
CA LYS A 157 2.59 15.34 15.71
C LYS A 157 3.43 16.40 16.43
N ASN A 158 4.52 16.89 15.81
CA ASN A 158 5.42 17.89 16.35
C ASN A 158 5.22 19.28 15.69
N GLY A 159 4.09 19.49 15.00
CA GLY A 159 3.79 20.73 14.28
C GLY A 159 4.06 20.65 12.77
N LEU A 160 4.01 21.81 12.13
CA LEU A 160 4.19 21.96 10.68
C LEU A 160 5.63 21.66 10.29
N ARG A 161 5.82 20.77 9.30
CA ARG A 161 7.14 20.40 8.80
C ARG A 161 7.21 20.71 7.31
N ARG A 162 8.27 21.42 6.93
CA ARG A 162 8.62 21.71 5.53
C ARG A 162 9.71 20.74 5.05
N PHE A 163 9.56 20.18 3.85
CA PHE A 163 10.52 19.25 3.27
C PHE A 163 10.41 19.23 1.75
N ASP A 164 11.51 18.83 1.10
CA ASP A 164 11.57 18.69 -0.35
C ASP A 164 10.88 17.39 -0.80
N VAL A 165 9.97 17.51 -1.77
CA VAL A 165 9.29 16.39 -2.43
C VAL A 165 10.05 15.93 -3.66
N ARG A 166 10.75 16.84 -4.36
CA ARG A 166 11.39 16.57 -5.63
C ARG A 166 12.45 15.49 -5.54
N SER A 167 13.28 15.53 -4.48
CA SER A 167 14.35 14.55 -4.23
C SER A 167 13.86 13.12 -4.02
N ALA A 168 12.59 12.91 -3.65
CA ALA A 168 12.03 11.56 -3.48
C ALA A 168 11.42 10.99 -4.77
N VAL A 169 11.07 11.81 -5.75
CA VAL A 169 10.41 11.36 -6.99
C VAL A 169 11.45 10.91 -8.00
N LEU A 170 11.46 9.61 -8.28
CA LEU A 170 12.37 8.98 -9.25
C LEU A 170 11.86 9.10 -10.68
N SER A 171 10.55 8.99 -10.85
CA SER A 171 9.86 9.21 -12.13
C SER A 171 8.45 9.73 -11.89
N LEU A 172 7.95 10.50 -12.86
CA LEU A 172 6.58 10.99 -12.90
C LEU A 172 6.16 11.16 -14.36
N SER A 173 5.00 10.63 -14.72
CA SER A 173 4.43 10.74 -16.06
C SER A 173 2.91 10.70 -16.03
N GLU A 174 2.26 11.23 -17.06
CA GLU A 174 0.86 10.98 -17.34
C GLU A 174 0.76 9.77 -18.28
N GLN A 175 -0.07 8.79 -17.93
CA GLN A 175 -0.41 7.71 -18.85
C GLN A 175 -1.18 8.30 -20.03
N ALA A 176 -0.85 7.88 -21.26
CA ALA A 176 -1.61 8.28 -22.43
C ALA A 176 -3.11 7.96 -22.23
N PRO A 177 -4.03 8.82 -22.69
CA PRO A 177 -5.45 8.57 -22.54
C PRO A 177 -5.80 7.18 -23.10
N SER A 178 -6.24 6.28 -22.22
CA SER A 178 -6.80 5.02 -22.64
C SER A 178 -8.21 5.29 -23.14
N GLU A 179 -8.50 4.95 -24.39
CA GLU A 179 -9.86 4.95 -24.95
C GLU A 179 -10.69 3.84 -24.26
N VAL A 180 -10.99 4.01 -22.97
CA VAL A 180 -11.97 3.17 -22.30
C VAL A 180 -13.34 3.75 -22.69
N PRO A 181 -14.25 2.97 -23.30
CA PRO A 181 -15.57 3.47 -23.63
C PRO A 181 -16.23 3.95 -22.35
N GLU A 182 -16.71 5.19 -22.34
CA GLU A 182 -17.63 5.64 -21.30
C GLU A 182 -18.77 4.64 -21.26
N VAL A 183 -18.90 3.92 -20.14
CA VAL A 183 -20.14 3.17 -19.86
C VAL A 183 -21.18 4.24 -19.56
N THR A 184 -21.85 4.72 -20.61
CA THR A 184 -22.98 5.62 -20.49
C THR A 184 -24.12 4.82 -19.89
N ASP A 185 -24.26 4.86 -18.56
CA ASP A 185 -25.51 4.49 -17.92
C ASP A 185 -26.57 5.45 -18.47
N GLY A 186 -27.42 4.93 -19.35
CA GLY A 186 -28.46 5.67 -20.04
C GLY A 186 -29.53 6.18 -19.07
N ASN A 187 -29.25 7.28 -18.38
CA ASN A 187 -30.23 8.24 -17.87
C ASN A 187 -29.55 9.39 -17.12
N SER A 188 -29.17 10.45 -17.84
CA SER A 188 -29.26 11.83 -17.32
C SER A 188 -29.13 12.81 -18.47
N THR A 189 -30.26 13.44 -18.81
CA THR A 189 -30.29 14.63 -19.65
C THR A 189 -30.15 15.81 -18.70
N THR A 190 -28.95 16.40 -18.59
CA THR A 190 -28.83 17.74 -17.99
C THR A 190 -27.80 18.58 -18.74
N MET A 191 -28.30 19.65 -19.33
CA MET A 191 -27.59 20.70 -20.04
C MET A 191 -26.62 21.40 -19.07
N GLY A 192 -25.31 21.25 -19.25
CA GLY A 192 -24.28 22.05 -18.55
C GLY A 192 -23.19 21.30 -17.76
N GLU A 193 -23.07 19.97 -17.85
CA GLU A 193 -21.93 19.27 -17.25
C GLU A 193 -20.65 19.52 -18.07
N ARG A 194 -19.75 20.35 -17.54
CA ARG A 194 -18.37 20.43 -18.04
C ARG A 194 -17.79 19.02 -18.03
N ALA A 195 -17.57 18.44 -19.21
CA ALA A 195 -16.95 17.12 -19.35
C ALA A 195 -15.69 17.05 -18.48
N LEU A 196 -15.71 16.16 -17.48
CA LEU A 196 -14.54 15.88 -16.68
C LEU A 196 -13.60 15.04 -17.54
N ARG A 197 -12.32 15.40 -17.55
CA ARG A 197 -11.27 14.59 -18.15
C ARG A 197 -10.55 13.86 -17.02
N SER A 198 -10.31 12.56 -17.21
CA SER A 198 -9.49 11.76 -16.30
C SER A 198 -8.05 11.77 -16.79
N ALA A 199 -7.14 12.29 -15.96
CA ALA A 199 -5.70 12.16 -16.13
C ALA A 199 -5.19 11.10 -15.15
N ILE A 200 -4.41 10.14 -15.66
CA ILE A 200 -3.79 9.10 -14.83
C ILE A 200 -2.31 9.42 -14.73
N LEU A 201 -1.82 9.63 -13.51
CA LEU A 201 -0.39 9.85 -13.27
C LEU A 201 0.23 8.58 -12.72
N GLU A 202 1.43 8.27 -13.19
CA GLU A 202 2.29 7.22 -12.66
C GLU A 202 3.51 7.86 -12.04
N ALA A 203 3.83 7.50 -10.80
CA ALA A 203 5.00 8.00 -10.12
C ALA A 203 5.75 6.89 -9.38
N VAL A 204 7.07 6.91 -9.43
CA VAL A 204 7.91 6.10 -8.56
C VAL A 204 8.49 6.99 -7.47
N ILE A 205 8.11 6.72 -6.22
CA ILE A 205 8.51 7.52 -5.06
C ILE A 205 9.43 6.69 -4.17
N ARG A 206 10.65 7.19 -3.96
CA ARG A 206 11.65 6.61 -3.07
C ARG A 206 11.18 6.67 -1.61
N HIS A 207 11.41 5.58 -0.88
CA HIS A 207 11.22 5.53 0.56
C HIS A 207 12.29 6.35 1.27
N GLY A 208 11.90 7.12 2.29
CA GLY A 208 12.83 7.99 3.00
C GLY A 208 12.23 8.63 4.24
N SER A 209 13.03 9.47 4.90
CA SER A 209 12.62 10.26 6.07
C SER A 209 12.97 11.74 5.82
N PRO A 210 11.98 12.65 5.74
CA PRO A 210 10.54 12.38 5.86
C PRO A 210 10.01 11.57 4.66
N SER A 211 8.98 10.76 4.89
CA SER A 211 8.32 10.06 3.79
C SER A 211 7.50 11.04 2.96
N VAL A 212 7.70 11.00 1.64
CA VAL A 212 6.84 11.68 0.66
C VAL A 212 5.63 10.80 0.40
N ARG A 213 4.43 11.35 0.59
CA ARG A 213 3.16 10.67 0.34
C ARG A 213 2.57 11.09 -1.01
N PRO A 214 1.64 10.30 -1.56
CA PRO A 214 0.83 10.69 -2.71
C PRO A 214 0.28 12.12 -2.64
N ASP A 215 -0.30 12.49 -1.50
CA ASP A 215 -0.89 13.83 -1.31
C ASP A 215 0.17 14.95 -1.34
N ASP A 216 1.40 14.66 -0.90
CA ASP A 216 2.51 15.63 -0.94
C ASP A 216 2.93 15.89 -2.40
N LEU A 217 2.95 14.85 -3.23
CA LEU A 217 3.21 14.97 -4.66
C LEU A 217 2.09 15.75 -5.37
N LEU A 218 0.83 15.45 -5.09
CA LEU A 218 -0.29 16.20 -5.66
C LEU A 218 -0.29 17.67 -5.24
N ALA A 219 0.15 17.98 -4.00
CA ALA A 219 0.31 19.36 -3.55
C ALA A 219 1.47 20.08 -4.27
N ALA A 220 2.53 19.34 -4.63
CA ALA A 220 3.70 19.85 -5.34
C ALA A 220 3.46 20.08 -6.85
N LEU A 221 2.41 19.51 -7.42
CA LEU A 221 2.03 19.67 -8.83
C LEU A 221 1.05 20.84 -9.07
N ARG A 222 0.82 21.68 -8.06
CA ARG A 222 -0.08 22.83 -8.13
C ARG A 222 0.57 24.07 -8.75
#